data_AF-A0A2P6NHX7-F1
#
_entry.id   AF-A0A2P6NHX7-F1
#
_cell.length_a   1.000
_cell.length_b   1.000
_cell.length_c   1.000
_cell.angle_alpha   90.00
_cell.angle_beta   90.00
_cell.angle_gamma   90.00
#
_symmetry.space_group_name_H-M   'P 1'
#
loop_
_entity.id
_entity.type
_entity.pdbx_description
1 polymer ?
#
loop_
_entity_poly.entity_id
_entity_poly.type
_entity_poly.pdbx_seq_one_letter_code
_entity_poly.pdbx_strand_id
1 'polypeptide(L)'
;MQQHLPDDLWIDIFSFLPLADLCAPCFTSTTLRDAVCHLIHSRLLYPTYWWRHRKQLPVHNMEIAEWWLSNVREPTELEVLAAARTNQVELVDLLGWDDTHLSARHRNLTRFQPGLSWWDWSDILPWGSKRIITACLKRGHLTGENRTLFDCTPLLEKERPLDIVRWIFQMPVEDLPSIDNFFTVRYQRFIAYELAWSGQKEAITMLKQQELIDPWLGNLMYQGAGEAGSMDMIRWLDMSLDKFVGSMDLSI
;
A
#
# COMPACT_ATOMS: atom_id res chain seq x y z
N MET A 1 27.34 25.96 19.39
CA MET A 1 27.84 24.86 20.25
C MET A 1 26.78 23.76 20.26
N GLN A 2 26.98 22.68 19.52
CA GLN A 2 26.17 21.47 19.68
C GLN A 2 26.70 20.75 20.91
N GLN A 3 25.88 20.64 21.96
CA GLN A 3 26.19 19.81 23.11
C GLN A 3 26.06 18.35 22.65
N HIS A 4 27.19 17.64 22.57
CA HIS A 4 27.19 16.20 22.35
C HIS A 4 26.66 15.52 23.61
N LEU A 5 25.50 14.88 23.49
CA LEU A 5 25.02 13.94 24.49
C LEU A 5 25.99 12.75 24.58
N PRO A 6 26.35 12.26 25.78
CA PRO A 6 27.25 11.12 25.95
C PRO A 6 26.68 9.86 25.28
N ASP A 7 27.52 9.10 24.57
CA ASP A 7 27.12 7.87 23.87
C ASP A 7 26.50 6.83 24.82
N ASP A 8 26.93 6.81 26.08
CA ASP A 8 26.43 5.92 27.13
C ASP A 8 24.95 6.15 27.45
N LEU A 9 24.47 7.40 27.38
CA LEU A 9 23.07 7.73 27.64
C LEU A 9 22.16 7.10 26.57
N TRP A 10 22.63 7.04 25.33
CA TRP A 10 21.88 6.44 24.23
C TRP A 10 21.80 4.92 24.36
N ILE A 11 22.86 4.27 24.84
CA ILE A 11 22.87 2.83 25.12
C ILE A 11 21.80 2.46 26.15
N ASP A 12 21.71 3.26 27.22
CA ASP A 12 20.69 3.06 28.27
C ASP A 12 19.28 3.27 27.71
N ILE A 13 19.03 4.33 26.95
CA ILE A 13 17.72 4.58 26.32
C ILE A 13 17.34 3.46 25.34
N PHE A 14 18.28 3.01 24.51
CA PHE A 14 18.03 1.94 23.54
C PHE A 14 17.87 0.56 24.19
N SER A 15 18.32 0.36 25.43
CA SER A 15 18.09 -0.88 26.15
C SER A 15 16.61 -1.12 26.50
N PHE A 16 15.81 -0.06 26.60
CA PHE A 16 14.37 -0.12 26.85
C PHE A 16 13.54 -0.25 25.57
N LEU A 17 14.14 -0.05 24.40
CA LEU A 17 13.46 -0.20 23.12
C LEU A 17 13.65 -1.62 22.56
N PRO A 18 12.57 -2.28 22.12
CA PRO A 18 12.70 -3.52 21.35
C PRO A 18 13.64 -3.32 20.17
N LEU A 19 14.49 -4.32 19.88
CA LEU A 19 15.38 -4.26 18.70
C LEU A 19 14.60 -4.10 17.39
N ALA A 20 13.36 -4.59 17.39
CA ALA A 20 12.36 -4.42 16.33
C ALA A 20 11.84 -2.98 16.18
N ASP A 21 12.24 -2.03 17.03
CA ASP A 21 11.86 -0.61 16.94
C ASP A 21 13.05 0.32 16.62
N LEU A 22 14.29 -0.17 16.81
CA LEU A 22 15.51 0.56 16.47
C LEU A 22 15.77 0.58 14.95
N CYS A 23 15.62 1.72 14.28
CA CYS A 23 15.86 1.87 12.85
C CYS A 23 17.06 2.78 12.59
N ALA A 24 18.29 2.26 12.49
CA ALA A 24 19.43 3.13 12.22
C ALA A 24 19.39 3.91 10.89
N PRO A 25 18.84 3.37 9.77
CA PRO A 25 18.65 4.18 8.55
C PRO A 25 17.72 5.38 8.75
N CYS A 26 16.94 5.35 9.85
CA CYS A 26 15.98 6.36 10.23
C CYS A 26 16.60 7.48 11.08
N PHE A 27 17.91 7.76 11.06
CA PHE A 27 18.45 8.92 11.78
C PHE A 27 19.26 9.82 10.85
N THR A 28 18.90 11.10 10.83
CA THR A 28 19.67 12.14 10.13
C THR A 28 20.98 12.45 10.88
N SER A 29 20.98 12.31 12.21
CA SER A 29 22.18 12.41 13.04
C SER A 29 23.12 11.22 12.82
N THR A 30 24.36 11.51 12.41
CA THR A 30 25.42 10.50 12.24
C THR A 30 25.73 9.77 13.54
N THR A 31 25.84 10.48 14.68
CA THR A 31 26.15 9.89 15.98
C THR A 31 25.08 8.88 16.44
N LEU A 32 23.81 9.28 16.43
CA LEU A 32 22.68 8.38 16.72
C LEU A 32 22.62 7.16 15.81
N ARG A 33 22.78 7.39 14.50
CA ARG A 33 22.80 6.29 13.53
C ARG A 33 23.91 5.29 13.87
N ASP A 34 25.12 5.77 14.13
CA ASP A 34 26.28 4.93 14.34
C ASP A 34 26.15 4.16 15.68
N ALA A 35 25.63 4.78 16.74
CA ALA A 35 25.31 4.13 18.01
C ALA A 35 24.25 3.02 17.87
N VAL A 36 23.14 3.30 17.15
CA VAL A 36 22.09 2.30 16.90
C VAL A 36 22.60 1.17 16.00
N CYS A 37 23.40 1.49 14.98
CA CYS A 37 24.09 0.50 14.17
C CYS A 37 24.97 -0.41 15.04
N HIS A 38 25.81 0.14 15.91
CA HIS A 38 26.68 -0.66 16.79
C HIS A 38 25.87 -1.57 17.71
N LEU A 39 24.79 -1.07 18.31
CA LEU A 39 23.92 -1.86 19.17
C LEU A 39 23.28 -3.04 18.41
N ILE A 40 22.74 -2.79 17.21
CA ILE A 40 22.08 -3.83 16.41
C ILE A 40 23.08 -4.88 15.89
N HIS A 41 24.26 -4.45 15.43
CA HIS A 41 25.34 -5.36 15.02
C HIS A 41 25.83 -6.23 16.18
N SER A 42 25.84 -5.72 17.41
CA SER A 42 26.27 -6.48 18.59
C SER A 42 25.27 -7.55 19.05
N ARG A 43 23.97 -7.39 18.70
CA ARG A 43 22.88 -8.24 19.20
C ARG A 43 22.32 -9.22 18.17
N LEU A 44 22.61 -9.06 16.88
CA LEU A 44 22.15 -9.96 15.82
C LEU A 44 23.28 -10.88 15.32
N LEU A 45 23.06 -12.19 15.38
CA LEU A 45 23.97 -13.22 14.86
C LEU A 45 24.18 -13.15 13.32
N TYR A 46 23.25 -12.50 12.59
CA TYR A 46 23.31 -12.32 11.15
C TYR A 46 22.89 -10.88 10.76
N PRO A 47 23.83 -9.93 10.68
CA PRO A 47 23.54 -8.51 10.53
C PRO A 47 23.15 -8.08 9.10
N THR A 48 23.08 -8.99 8.13
CA THR A 48 23.09 -8.61 6.71
C THR A 48 21.82 -7.95 6.17
N TYR A 49 20.72 -7.88 6.93
CA TYR A 49 19.45 -7.36 6.40
C TYR A 49 18.57 -6.60 7.39
N TRP A 50 19.07 -6.26 8.59
CA TRP A 50 18.21 -5.63 9.60
C TRP A 50 17.74 -4.22 9.20
N TRP A 51 18.55 -3.48 8.43
CA TRP A 51 18.15 -2.22 7.81
C TRP A 51 17.08 -2.40 6.74
N ARG A 52 16.85 -3.62 6.26
CA ARG A 52 15.78 -3.97 5.32
C ARG A 52 14.47 -4.31 6.00
N HIS A 53 14.44 -4.50 7.33
CA HIS A 53 13.18 -4.61 8.05
C HIS A 53 12.53 -3.21 8.04
N ARG A 54 11.61 -3.02 7.10
CA ARG A 54 10.89 -1.78 6.84
C ARG A 54 10.01 -1.47 8.05
N LYS A 55 10.53 -0.70 8.99
CA LYS A 55 9.76 -0.21 10.13
C LYS A 55 8.97 1.00 9.68
N GLN A 56 7.66 0.81 9.58
CA GLN A 56 6.73 1.86 9.27
C GLN A 56 6.71 2.87 10.43
N LEU A 57 6.97 4.14 10.14
CA LEU A 57 6.87 5.20 11.14
C LEU A 57 5.39 5.59 11.37
N PRO A 58 5.04 6.09 12.57
CA PRO A 58 3.68 6.49 12.86
C PRO A 58 3.20 7.62 11.94
N VAL A 59 2.02 7.39 11.34
CA VAL A 59 1.34 8.31 10.41
C VAL A 59 -0.08 8.65 10.87
N HIS A 60 -0.34 8.62 12.18
CA HIS A 60 -1.66 8.93 12.74
C HIS A 60 -1.80 10.39 13.18
N ASN A 61 -0.72 11.16 13.13
CA ASN A 61 -0.65 12.54 13.60
C ASN A 61 0.35 13.33 12.75
N MET A 62 -0.05 14.53 12.30
CA MET A 62 0.74 15.42 11.47
C MET A 62 2.03 15.90 12.16
N GLU A 63 1.94 16.35 13.42
CA GLU A 63 3.09 16.84 14.20
C GLU A 63 4.14 15.75 14.39
N ILE A 64 3.69 14.52 14.65
CA ILE A 64 4.58 13.35 14.76
C ILE A 64 5.29 13.12 13.42
N ALA A 65 4.57 13.24 12.31
CA ALA A 65 5.14 13.08 10.98
C ALA A 65 6.16 14.15 10.63
N GLU A 66 5.84 15.41 10.88
CA GLU A 66 6.77 16.53 10.71
C GLU A 66 8.03 16.36 11.55
N TRP A 67 7.87 15.91 12.81
CA TRP A 67 8.98 15.64 13.70
C TRP A 67 9.91 14.56 13.14
N TRP A 68 9.39 13.40 12.72
CA TRP A 68 10.25 12.34 12.21
C TRP A 68 10.80 12.66 10.81
N LEU A 69 10.09 13.40 9.96
CA LEU A 69 10.65 13.88 8.70
C LEU A 69 11.90 14.75 8.91
N SER A 70 11.89 15.56 9.96
CA SER A 70 12.99 16.48 10.27
C SER A 70 14.16 15.82 11.01
N ASN A 71 13.87 14.83 11.86
CA ASN A 71 14.84 14.28 12.81
C ASN A 71 15.29 12.84 12.51
N VAL A 72 14.48 12.12 11.75
CA VAL A 72 14.56 10.67 11.64
C VAL A 72 14.91 10.31 10.18
N ARG A 73 13.96 10.33 9.25
CA ARG A 73 14.22 10.08 7.82
C ARG A 73 13.15 10.61 6.89
N GLU A 74 13.48 10.60 5.61
CA GLU A 74 12.55 10.73 4.51
C GLU A 74 11.52 9.56 4.47
N PRO A 75 10.32 9.78 3.92
CA PRO A 75 9.23 8.81 3.94
C PRO A 75 9.49 7.59 3.04
N THR A 76 8.77 6.51 3.31
CA THR A 76 8.65 5.35 2.41
C THR A 76 7.19 5.19 1.98
N GLU A 77 6.99 4.44 0.90
CA GLU A 77 5.68 4.03 0.40
C GLU A 77 4.75 3.54 1.52
N LEU A 78 5.24 2.73 2.46
CA LEU A 78 4.39 2.19 3.53
C LEU A 78 3.73 3.27 4.40
N GLU A 79 4.45 4.36 4.70
CA GLU A 79 3.89 5.49 5.43
C GLU A 79 2.82 6.22 4.62
N VAL A 80 3.10 6.45 3.33
CA VAL A 80 2.18 7.15 2.41
C VAL A 80 0.90 6.35 2.22
N LEU A 81 1.00 5.04 1.97
CA LEU A 81 -0.14 4.16 1.84
C LEU A 81 -0.96 4.09 3.13
N ALA A 82 -0.31 4.09 4.29
CA ALA A 82 -1.01 4.12 5.57
C ALA A 82 -1.73 5.46 5.86
N ALA A 83 -1.14 6.60 5.46
CA ALA A 83 -1.82 7.89 5.50
C ALA A 83 -3.05 7.92 4.58
N ALA A 84 -2.93 7.34 3.37
CA ALA A 84 -4.04 7.22 2.42
C ALA A 84 -5.18 6.36 2.96
N ARG A 85 -4.86 5.19 3.53
CA ARG A 85 -5.82 4.25 4.16
C ARG A 85 -6.60 4.89 5.31
N THR A 86 -5.97 5.81 6.03
CA THR A 86 -6.60 6.53 7.15
C THR A 86 -7.23 7.85 6.73
N ASN A 87 -7.33 8.11 5.42
CA ASN A 87 -7.98 9.30 4.86
C ASN A 87 -7.34 10.64 5.30
N GLN A 88 -6.02 10.64 5.49
CA GLN A 88 -5.27 11.82 5.90
C GLN A 88 -4.62 12.49 4.68
N VAL A 89 -5.42 13.25 3.92
CA VAL A 89 -4.94 13.94 2.70
C VAL A 89 -3.78 14.88 3.00
N GLU A 90 -3.88 15.65 4.07
CA GLU A 90 -2.85 16.61 4.48
C GLU A 90 -1.53 15.91 4.80
N LEU A 91 -1.62 14.70 5.33
CA LEU A 91 -0.44 13.89 5.61
C LEU A 91 0.15 13.32 4.33
N VAL A 92 -0.67 12.87 3.37
CA VAL A 92 -0.18 12.51 2.03
C VAL A 92 0.48 13.72 1.35
N ASP A 93 -0.05 14.92 1.54
CA ASP A 93 0.56 16.17 1.04
C ASP A 93 1.93 16.43 1.66
N LEU A 94 2.08 16.16 2.95
CA LEU A 94 3.37 16.26 3.66
C LEU A 94 4.37 15.20 3.19
N LEU A 95 3.93 13.95 3.05
CA LEU A 95 4.78 12.81 2.73
C LEU A 95 5.10 12.69 1.22
N GLY A 96 4.30 13.34 0.37
CA GLY A 96 4.44 13.35 -1.08
C GLY A 96 3.55 12.35 -1.81
N TRP A 97 2.94 12.83 -2.90
CA TRP A 97 2.16 12.03 -3.84
C TRP A 97 3.01 11.16 -4.76
N ASP A 98 4.30 11.45 -4.84
CA ASP A 98 5.32 10.64 -5.48
C ASP A 98 6.63 10.75 -4.71
N ASP A 99 7.59 9.91 -5.09
CA ASP A 99 8.88 9.81 -4.42
C ASP A 99 9.93 10.79 -5.00
N THR A 100 9.54 11.72 -5.89
CA THR A 100 10.49 12.54 -6.67
C THR A 100 11.18 13.60 -5.83
N HIS A 101 10.52 14.05 -4.76
CA HIS A 101 11.02 15.02 -3.80
C HIS A 101 12.14 14.46 -2.90
N LEU A 102 12.33 13.13 -2.89
CA LEU A 102 13.30 12.47 -2.02
C LEU A 102 14.74 12.66 -2.51
N SER A 103 15.66 12.71 -1.56
CA SER A 103 17.09 12.76 -1.83
C SER A 103 17.54 11.57 -2.69
N ALA A 104 18.54 11.79 -3.54
CA ALA A 104 19.11 10.74 -4.37
C ALA A 104 19.62 9.56 -3.54
N ARG A 105 20.16 9.84 -2.34
CA ARG A 105 20.62 8.81 -1.40
C ARG A 105 19.47 7.93 -0.95
N HIS A 106 18.36 8.52 -0.50
CA HIS A 106 17.23 7.75 0.02
C HIS A 106 16.56 6.95 -1.08
N ARG A 107 16.38 7.54 -2.27
CA ARG A 107 15.89 6.81 -3.45
C ARG A 107 16.75 5.59 -3.78
N ASN A 108 18.07 5.69 -3.69
CA ASN A 108 18.96 4.53 -3.93
C ASN A 108 18.87 3.44 -2.85
N LEU A 109 18.43 3.79 -1.62
CA LEU A 109 18.27 2.83 -0.53
C LEU A 109 16.90 2.15 -0.55
N THR A 110 15.86 2.86 -0.97
CA THR A 110 14.48 2.38 -0.91
C THR A 110 14.00 1.78 -2.23
N ARG A 111 14.49 2.27 -3.38
CA ARG A 111 14.09 1.75 -4.69
C ARG A 111 14.73 0.40 -4.97
N PHE A 112 13.93 -0.52 -5.51
CA PHE A 112 14.43 -1.78 -6.05
C PHE A 112 15.22 -1.57 -7.36
N GLN A 113 14.79 -0.61 -8.20
CA GLN A 113 15.45 -0.28 -9.46
C GLN A 113 15.73 1.23 -9.58
N PRO A 114 16.96 1.64 -9.93
CA PRO A 114 17.29 3.04 -10.20
C PRO A 114 16.44 3.61 -11.34
N GLY A 115 15.98 4.85 -11.20
CA GLY A 115 15.23 5.57 -12.25
C GLY A 115 13.72 5.39 -12.24
N LEU A 116 13.20 4.31 -11.64
CA LEU A 116 11.75 4.12 -11.45
C LEU A 116 11.30 4.69 -10.09
N SER A 117 10.14 5.35 -10.06
CA SER A 117 9.53 5.79 -8.80
C SER A 117 9.27 4.60 -7.89
N TRP A 118 9.54 4.73 -6.59
CA TRP A 118 9.15 3.71 -5.62
C TRP A 118 7.65 3.72 -5.34
N TRP A 119 7.03 4.91 -5.36
CA TRP A 119 5.58 5.07 -5.34
C TRP A 119 5.17 6.30 -6.14
N ASP A 120 3.96 6.29 -6.67
CA ASP A 120 3.32 7.49 -7.17
C ASP A 120 1.84 7.56 -6.77
N TRP A 121 1.13 8.55 -7.32
CA TRP A 121 -0.27 8.79 -7.02
C TRP A 121 -1.15 7.58 -7.40
N SER A 122 -0.71 6.74 -8.34
CA SER A 122 -1.42 5.54 -8.78
C SER A 122 -1.32 4.41 -7.75
N ASP A 123 -0.24 4.37 -6.97
CA ASP A 123 -0.13 3.45 -5.84
C ASP A 123 -1.01 3.88 -4.66
N ILE A 124 -1.17 5.19 -4.46
CA ILE A 124 -1.92 5.79 -3.35
C ILE A 124 -3.44 5.64 -3.53
N LEU A 125 -3.92 5.91 -4.74
CA LEU A 125 -5.33 6.04 -5.09
C LEU A 125 -6.19 4.79 -4.77
N PRO A 126 -5.74 3.55 -5.02
CA PRO A 126 -6.41 2.32 -4.61
C PRO A 126 -6.73 2.20 -3.11
N TRP A 127 -5.96 2.89 -2.27
CA TRP A 127 -6.10 2.88 -0.81
C TRP A 127 -6.82 4.11 -0.28
N GLY A 128 -7.08 5.07 -1.17
CA GLY A 128 -7.67 6.34 -0.83
C GLY A 128 -9.17 6.25 -0.57
N SER A 129 -9.66 7.10 0.32
CA SER A 129 -11.09 7.42 0.38
C SER A 129 -11.51 8.29 -0.82
N LYS A 130 -12.80 8.61 -0.92
CA LYS A 130 -13.31 9.64 -1.84
C LYS A 130 -12.54 10.96 -1.77
N ARG A 131 -12.11 11.36 -0.57
CA ARG A 131 -11.36 12.61 -0.34
C ARG A 131 -9.95 12.54 -0.93
N ILE A 132 -9.27 11.40 -0.82
CA ILE A 132 -7.96 11.15 -1.44
C ILE A 132 -8.08 11.15 -2.97
N ILE A 133 -9.11 10.49 -3.50
CA ILE A 133 -9.40 10.49 -4.96
C ILE A 133 -9.64 11.90 -5.46
N THR A 134 -10.48 12.67 -4.76
CA THR A 134 -10.77 14.07 -5.09
C THR A 134 -9.52 14.94 -5.04
N ALA A 135 -8.65 14.72 -4.05
CA ALA A 135 -7.37 15.41 -3.93
C ALA A 135 -6.44 15.07 -5.11
N CYS A 136 -6.40 13.81 -5.54
CA CYS A 136 -5.65 13.35 -6.69
C CYS A 136 -6.16 14.00 -8.00
N LEU A 137 -7.49 14.07 -8.18
CA LEU A 137 -8.13 14.75 -9.31
C LEU A 137 -7.76 16.24 -9.38
N LYS A 138 -7.88 16.96 -8.25
CA LYS A 138 -7.58 18.39 -8.16
C LYS A 138 -6.12 18.73 -8.55
N ARG A 139 -5.21 17.75 -8.42
CA ARG A 139 -3.80 17.88 -8.77
C ARG A 139 -3.50 17.55 -10.24
N GLY A 140 -4.51 17.15 -11.02
CA GLY A 140 -4.35 16.84 -12.46
C GLY A 140 -3.76 15.46 -12.73
N HIS A 141 -3.52 14.64 -11.70
CA HIS A 141 -2.92 13.31 -11.85
C HIS A 141 -3.77 12.34 -12.68
N LEU A 142 -5.09 12.55 -12.73
CA LEU A 142 -6.04 11.70 -13.44
C LEU A 142 -6.31 12.12 -14.90
N THR A 143 -5.50 13.03 -15.46
CA THR A 143 -5.64 13.51 -16.85
C THR A 143 -4.95 12.57 -17.86
N GLY A 144 -5.41 12.59 -19.12
CA GLY A 144 -5.32 11.48 -20.08
C GLY A 144 -3.93 10.97 -20.50
N GLU A 145 -2.84 11.61 -20.11
CA GLU A 145 -1.45 11.17 -20.40
C GLU A 145 -0.88 10.22 -19.34
N ASN A 146 -1.43 10.22 -18.12
CA ASN A 146 -0.92 9.43 -16.98
C ASN A 146 -1.63 8.08 -16.81
N ARG A 147 -2.31 7.58 -17.86
CA ARG A 147 -3.21 6.42 -17.80
C ARG A 147 -2.52 5.06 -17.70
N THR A 148 -1.20 5.03 -17.83
CA THR A 148 -0.46 3.78 -17.96
C THR A 148 0.28 3.46 -16.67
N LEU A 149 -0.03 2.29 -16.11
CA LEU A 149 0.69 1.56 -15.05
C LEU A 149 0.04 1.59 -13.65
N PHE A 150 -1.24 1.23 -13.56
CA PHE A 150 -1.72 0.56 -12.34
C PHE A 150 -1.25 -0.91 -12.33
N ASP A 151 0.06 -1.12 -12.17
CA ASP A 151 0.62 -2.42 -11.77
C ASP A 151 0.83 -2.38 -10.25
N CYS A 152 -0.23 -2.08 -9.49
CA CYS A 152 -0.13 -2.03 -8.04
C CYS A 152 0.24 -3.40 -7.49
N THR A 153 1.30 -3.44 -6.68
CA THR A 153 1.66 -4.62 -5.91
C THR A 153 0.59 -4.92 -4.86
N PRO A 154 0.18 -6.19 -4.66
CA PRO A 154 -0.80 -6.57 -3.65
C PRO A 154 -0.30 -6.23 -2.25
N LEU A 155 -1.13 -5.57 -1.45
CA LEU A 155 -1.09 -5.75 0.00
C LEU A 155 -2.42 -6.38 0.38
N LEU A 156 -2.41 -7.68 0.63
CA LEU A 156 -3.59 -8.52 0.89
C LEU A 156 -4.29 -8.20 2.23
N GLU A 157 -4.21 -6.99 2.76
CA GLU A 157 -4.42 -6.79 4.20
C GLU A 157 -5.74 -6.12 4.59
N LYS A 158 -6.56 -5.60 3.67
CA LYS A 158 -7.84 -4.98 4.08
C LYS A 158 -8.99 -5.11 3.08
N GLU A 159 -10.18 -5.21 3.67
CA GLU A 159 -11.47 -5.00 3.03
C GLU A 159 -11.52 -3.62 2.33
N ARG A 160 -11.99 -3.58 1.08
CA ARG A 160 -12.08 -2.36 0.29
C ARG A 160 -13.49 -1.77 0.46
N PRO A 161 -13.64 -0.45 0.67
CA PRO A 161 -14.96 0.15 0.74
C PRO A 161 -15.74 -0.07 -0.57
N LEU A 162 -17.03 -0.41 -0.47
CA LEU A 162 -17.87 -0.72 -1.63
C LEU A 162 -17.91 0.40 -2.67
N ASP A 163 -17.90 1.66 -2.23
CA ASP A 163 -17.84 2.83 -3.12
C ASP A 163 -16.57 2.87 -3.98
N ILE A 164 -15.44 2.40 -3.44
CA ILE A 164 -14.19 2.33 -4.20
C ILE A 164 -14.27 1.20 -5.24
N VAL A 165 -14.85 0.05 -4.87
CA VAL A 165 -15.09 -1.05 -5.81
C VAL A 165 -16.01 -0.59 -6.94
N ARG A 166 -17.12 0.08 -6.63
CA ARG A 166 -18.04 0.67 -7.61
C ARG A 166 -17.29 1.57 -8.59
N TRP A 167 -16.48 2.48 -8.06
CA TRP A 167 -15.73 3.41 -8.87
C TRP A 167 -14.69 2.72 -9.78
N ILE A 168 -14.00 1.69 -9.28
CA ILE A 168 -13.06 0.87 -10.06
C ILE A 168 -13.74 0.18 -11.25
N PHE A 169 -14.94 -0.32 -11.03
CA PHE A 169 -15.77 -0.97 -12.05
C PHE A 169 -16.61 0.03 -12.86
N GLN A 170 -16.24 1.32 -12.85
CA GLN A 170 -16.87 2.38 -13.63
C GLN A 170 -18.36 2.57 -13.34
N MET A 171 -18.82 2.14 -12.17
CA MET A 171 -20.17 2.41 -11.70
C MET A 171 -20.23 3.84 -11.12
N PRO A 172 -21.36 4.55 -11.27
CA PRO A 172 -21.51 5.88 -10.71
C PRO A 172 -21.42 5.83 -9.18
N VAL A 173 -20.65 6.77 -8.60
CA VAL A 173 -20.50 6.96 -7.16
C VAL A 173 -20.66 8.45 -6.86
N GLU A 174 -21.49 8.76 -5.87
CA GLU A 174 -21.71 10.15 -5.44
C GLU A 174 -20.38 10.80 -5.02
N ASP A 175 -20.18 12.03 -5.47
CA ASP A 175 -19.00 12.86 -5.24
C ASP A 175 -17.68 12.35 -5.85
N LEU A 176 -17.73 11.33 -6.72
CA LEU A 176 -16.58 10.89 -7.50
C LEU A 176 -16.76 11.21 -8.99
N PRO A 177 -15.69 11.64 -9.68
CA PRO A 177 -15.73 11.87 -11.11
C PRO A 177 -15.97 10.54 -11.84
N SER A 178 -16.81 10.58 -12.88
CA SER A 178 -16.85 9.53 -13.89
C SER A 178 -15.62 9.71 -14.79
N ILE A 179 -14.69 8.75 -14.73
CA ILE A 179 -13.48 8.75 -15.55
C ILE A 179 -13.49 7.48 -16.39
N ASP A 180 -13.87 7.62 -17.66
CA ASP A 180 -13.95 6.51 -18.59
C ASP A 180 -12.59 5.84 -18.78
N ASN A 181 -12.57 4.51 -18.72
CA ASN A 181 -11.39 3.67 -18.95
C ASN A 181 -10.18 4.04 -18.09
N PHE A 182 -10.42 4.57 -16.89
CA PHE A 182 -9.37 4.96 -15.97
C PHE A 182 -8.59 3.74 -15.43
N PHE A 183 -9.33 2.70 -15.02
CA PHE A 183 -8.74 1.44 -14.59
C PHE A 183 -8.64 0.47 -15.76
N THR A 184 -7.49 -0.19 -15.87
CA THR A 184 -7.31 -1.24 -16.88
C THR A 184 -8.18 -2.45 -16.55
N VAL A 185 -8.56 -3.19 -17.59
CA VAL A 185 -9.24 -4.49 -17.42
C VAL A 185 -8.39 -5.41 -16.52
N ARG A 186 -7.06 -5.41 -16.68
CA ARG A 186 -6.12 -6.17 -15.83
C ARG A 186 -6.25 -5.78 -14.34
N TYR A 187 -6.40 -4.50 -14.05
CA TYR A 187 -6.58 -4.02 -12.68
C TYR A 187 -7.92 -4.47 -12.09
N GLN A 188 -9.02 -4.32 -12.82
CA GLN A 188 -10.36 -4.79 -12.38
C GLN A 188 -10.37 -6.28 -12.08
N ARG A 189 -9.68 -7.07 -12.91
CA ARG A 189 -9.48 -8.50 -12.75
C ARG A 189 -8.74 -8.84 -11.45
N PHE A 190 -7.68 -8.08 -11.15
CA PHE A 190 -6.95 -8.23 -9.90
C PHE A 190 -7.81 -7.88 -8.68
N ILE A 191 -8.66 -6.85 -8.78
CA ILE A 191 -9.60 -6.49 -7.72
C ILE A 191 -10.63 -7.62 -7.50
N ALA A 192 -11.16 -8.23 -8.56
CA ALA A 192 -12.06 -9.38 -8.44
C ALA A 192 -11.42 -10.54 -7.65
N TYR A 193 -10.15 -10.85 -7.95
CA TYR A 193 -9.35 -11.83 -7.20
C TYR A 193 -9.29 -11.47 -5.69
N GLU A 194 -8.93 -10.22 -5.36
CA GLU A 194 -8.80 -9.77 -3.96
C GLU A 194 -10.12 -9.76 -3.20
N LEU A 195 -11.24 -9.39 -3.84
CA LEU A 195 -12.56 -9.41 -3.22
C LEU A 195 -12.92 -10.83 -2.76
N ALA A 196 -12.60 -11.84 -3.57
CA ALA A 196 -12.86 -13.23 -3.20
C ALA A 196 -11.85 -13.75 -2.17
N TRP A 197 -10.57 -13.39 -2.30
CA TRP A 197 -9.53 -13.71 -1.32
C TRP A 197 -9.89 -13.18 0.08
N SER A 198 -10.43 -11.96 0.16
CA SER A 198 -10.85 -11.31 1.41
C SER A 198 -12.29 -11.63 1.85
N GLY A 199 -13.07 -12.36 1.04
CA GLY A 199 -14.44 -12.75 1.38
C GLY A 199 -15.49 -11.63 1.28
N GLN A 200 -15.27 -10.59 0.47
CA GLN A 200 -16.16 -9.44 0.30
C GLN A 200 -17.41 -9.78 -0.55
N LYS A 201 -18.32 -10.57 0.04
CA LYS A 201 -19.54 -11.08 -0.62
C LYS A 201 -20.49 -10.00 -1.12
N GLU A 202 -20.61 -8.88 -0.40
CA GLU A 202 -21.47 -7.76 -0.80
C GLU A 202 -20.99 -7.13 -2.10
N ALA A 203 -19.68 -6.86 -2.20
CA ALA A 203 -19.07 -6.32 -3.40
C ALA A 203 -19.22 -7.28 -4.59
N ILE A 204 -19.00 -8.58 -4.39
CA ILE A 204 -19.15 -9.57 -5.46
C ILE A 204 -20.62 -9.70 -5.89
N THR A 205 -21.56 -9.68 -4.95
CA THR A 205 -23.00 -9.71 -5.25
C THR A 205 -23.41 -8.50 -6.09
N MET A 206 -22.91 -7.31 -5.74
CA MET A 206 -23.12 -6.09 -6.51
C MET A 206 -22.57 -6.24 -7.94
N LEU A 207 -21.34 -6.70 -8.12
CA LEU A 207 -20.75 -6.92 -9.44
C LEU A 207 -21.57 -7.91 -10.27
N LYS A 208 -22.08 -8.98 -9.64
CA LYS A 208 -22.97 -9.95 -10.28
C LYS A 208 -24.29 -9.31 -10.72
N GLN A 209 -24.93 -8.52 -9.86
CA GLN A 209 -26.21 -7.86 -10.16
C GLN A 209 -26.11 -6.87 -11.33
N GLN A 210 -24.92 -6.31 -11.55
CA GLN A 210 -24.62 -5.42 -12.67
C GLN A 210 -24.12 -6.17 -13.92
N GLU A 211 -24.11 -7.50 -13.90
CA GLU A 211 -23.62 -8.35 -15.00
C GLU A 211 -22.15 -8.08 -15.39
N LEU A 212 -21.34 -7.62 -14.43
CA LEU A 212 -19.93 -7.28 -14.64
C LEU A 212 -18.98 -8.47 -14.43
N ILE A 213 -19.50 -9.62 -14.01
CA ILE A 213 -18.72 -10.84 -13.82
C ILE A 213 -18.82 -11.67 -15.10
N ASP A 214 -17.72 -11.78 -15.84
CA ASP A 214 -17.56 -12.72 -16.94
C ASP A 214 -16.92 -14.04 -16.43
N PRO A 215 -16.84 -15.11 -17.25
CA PRO A 215 -16.24 -16.37 -16.82
C PRO A 215 -14.79 -16.23 -16.34
N TRP A 216 -14.04 -15.27 -16.89
CA TRP A 216 -12.63 -15.08 -16.56
C TRP A 216 -12.48 -14.38 -15.20
N LEU A 217 -13.29 -13.36 -14.92
CA LEU A 217 -13.39 -12.77 -13.59
C LEU A 217 -13.89 -13.79 -12.55
N GLY A 218 -14.87 -14.62 -12.92
CA GLY A 218 -15.33 -15.72 -12.07
C GLY A 218 -14.20 -16.67 -11.67
N ASN A 219 -13.40 -17.12 -12.65
CA ASN A 219 -12.24 -17.98 -12.38
C ASN A 219 -11.20 -17.34 -11.46
N LEU A 220 -10.94 -16.04 -11.62
CA LEU A 220 -10.04 -15.32 -10.71
C LEU A 220 -10.60 -15.20 -9.28
N MET A 221 -11.92 -15.05 -9.12
CA MET A 221 -12.54 -15.10 -7.80
C MET A 221 -12.37 -16.47 -7.15
N TYR A 222 -12.55 -17.57 -7.90
CA TYR A 222 -12.26 -18.92 -7.40
C TYR A 222 -10.80 -19.09 -7.00
N GLN A 223 -9.87 -18.59 -7.82
CA GLN A 223 -8.44 -18.63 -7.50
C GLN A 223 -8.15 -17.87 -6.20
N GLY A 224 -8.67 -16.65 -6.05
CA GLY A 224 -8.50 -15.84 -4.84
C GLY A 224 -9.03 -16.52 -3.60
N ALA A 225 -10.24 -17.07 -3.65
CA ALA A 225 -10.82 -17.82 -2.53
C ALA A 225 -10.00 -19.09 -2.18
N GLY A 226 -9.47 -19.78 -3.21
CA GLY A 226 -8.61 -20.96 -3.05
C GLY A 226 -7.27 -20.64 -2.39
N GLU A 227 -6.59 -19.58 -2.82
CA GLU A 227 -5.33 -19.12 -2.22
C GLU A 227 -5.51 -18.58 -0.80
N ALA A 228 -6.68 -18.02 -0.48
CA ALA A 228 -7.05 -17.66 0.89
C ALA A 228 -7.38 -18.87 1.78
N GLY A 229 -7.52 -20.07 1.21
CA GLY A 229 -7.97 -21.27 1.92
C GLY A 229 -9.43 -21.18 2.40
N SER A 230 -10.25 -20.32 1.80
CA SER A 230 -11.60 -20.01 2.27
C SER A 230 -12.65 -20.92 1.60
N MET A 231 -12.83 -22.11 2.15
CA MET A 231 -13.82 -23.08 1.63
C MET A 231 -15.26 -22.55 1.67
N ASP A 232 -15.61 -21.73 2.66
CA ASP A 232 -16.92 -21.09 2.75
C ASP A 232 -17.15 -20.10 1.61
N MET A 233 -16.10 -19.42 1.17
CA MET A 233 -16.18 -18.51 0.03
C MET A 233 -16.32 -19.28 -1.28
N ILE A 234 -15.58 -20.37 -1.47
CA ILE A 234 -15.71 -21.24 -2.66
C ILE A 234 -17.15 -21.77 -2.78
N ARG A 235 -17.71 -22.33 -1.70
CA ARG A 235 -19.09 -22.83 -1.69
C ARG A 235 -20.10 -21.72 -1.98
N TRP A 236 -19.86 -20.53 -1.42
CA TRP A 236 -20.72 -19.37 -1.68
C TRP A 236 -20.63 -18.93 -3.14
N LEU A 237 -19.44 -18.96 -3.75
CA LEU A 237 -19.23 -18.68 -5.17
C LEU A 237 -19.95 -19.72 -6.04
N ASP A 238 -19.91 -21.01 -5.70
CA ASP A 238 -20.66 -22.04 -6.44
C ASP A 238 -22.14 -21.70 -6.50
N MET A 239 -22.77 -21.49 -5.34
CA MET A 239 -24.19 -21.12 -5.26
C MET A 239 -24.52 -19.77 -5.93
N SER A 240 -23.54 -18.86 -5.97
CA SER A 240 -23.75 -17.50 -6.42
C SER A 240 -23.37 -17.29 -7.88
N LEU A 241 -22.51 -18.11 -8.48
CA LEU A 241 -21.97 -17.93 -9.82
C LEU A 241 -22.26 -19.12 -10.74
N ASP A 242 -23.22 -19.98 -10.38
CA ASP A 242 -23.73 -21.20 -11.06
C ASP A 242 -23.77 -21.22 -12.62
N LYS A 243 -23.59 -20.08 -13.31
CA LYS A 243 -23.53 -19.96 -14.77
C LYS A 243 -22.12 -19.88 -15.37
N PHE A 244 -21.06 -19.74 -14.58
CA PHE A 244 -19.68 -19.58 -15.09
C PHE A 244 -18.83 -20.84 -15.00
N VAL A 245 -19.31 -21.87 -14.29
CA VAL A 245 -18.72 -23.22 -14.27
C VAL A 245 -19.29 -24.03 -15.44
N GLY A 246 -19.01 -23.56 -16.65
CA GLY A 246 -19.31 -24.27 -17.90
C GLY A 246 -18.04 -24.39 -18.72
N SER A 247 -17.54 -25.64 -18.86
CA SER A 247 -16.30 -26.03 -19.56
C SER A 247 -15.00 -25.84 -18.75
N MET A 248 -14.86 -26.59 -17.66
CA MET A 248 -13.60 -27.29 -17.44
C MET A 248 -13.69 -28.63 -18.18
N ASP A 249 -13.48 -28.60 -19.50
CA ASP A 249 -13.04 -29.81 -20.21
C ASP A 249 -11.60 -30.11 -19.75
N LEU A 250 -11.51 -30.87 -18.66
CA LEU A 250 -10.30 -31.62 -18.31
C LEU A 250 -10.21 -32.82 -19.26
N SER A 251 -9.86 -32.58 -20.52
CA SER A 251 -9.32 -33.63 -21.39
C SER A 251 -7.80 -33.65 -21.23
N ILE A 252 -7.33 -34.67 -20.52
CA ILE A 252 -5.96 -35.19 -20.53
C ILE A 252 -5.56 -35.54 -21.97
#